data_AF-A0A7S0LIV5-F1
#
_entry.id   AF-A0A7S0LIV5-F1
#
_cell.length_a   1.000
_cell.length_b   1.000
_cell.length_c   1.000
_cell.angle_alpha   90.00
_cell.angle_beta   90.00
_cell.angle_gamma   90.00
#
_symmetry.space_group_name_H-M   'P 1'
#
loop_
_entity.id
_entity.type
_entity.pdbx_description
1 polymer ?
#
loop_
_entity_poly.entity_id
_entity_poly.type
_entity_poly.pdbx_seq_one_letter_code
_entity_poly.pdbx_strand_id
1 'polypeptide(L)'
;PTADMGMGMASAGMDGAGWARGLSGNKQLEWLVDCYRMRIDDDMCWGGGYMRGLYAKDDGALISTDFLIFCKLAQANKAVPAGWDWVAFVRAAWRLLPHGFEKADAKDKWGGENVFAAVMGGRSLRATGEVVYGSSCMAMGPSAQFIAMQAACHDWWPRAETVCREVGGGTVWKELAHALHEAGTLSREG
;
A
#
# COMPACT_ATOMS: atom_id res chain seq x y z
N PRO A 1 -14.70 8.76 34.10
CA PRO A 1 -15.44 9.15 32.89
C PRO A 1 -14.83 10.42 32.28
N THR A 2 -13.84 10.24 31.40
CA THR A 2 -13.21 11.31 30.63
C THR A 2 -13.49 11.03 29.18
N ALA A 3 -14.38 11.84 28.60
CA ALA A 3 -14.71 11.82 27.19
C ALA A 3 -13.49 12.29 26.40
N ASP A 4 -12.87 11.36 25.69
CA ASP A 4 -11.87 11.67 24.66
C ASP A 4 -12.61 12.23 23.44
N MET A 5 -12.56 13.56 23.31
CA MET A 5 -13.00 14.26 22.10
C MET A 5 -11.89 14.15 21.05
N GLY A 6 -11.71 12.96 20.50
CA GLY A 6 -10.98 12.78 19.25
C GLY A 6 -11.74 13.52 18.16
N MET A 7 -11.27 14.72 17.79
CA MET A 7 -11.71 15.41 16.59
C MET A 7 -11.34 14.55 15.38
N GLY A 8 -12.25 13.63 15.02
CA GLY A 8 -12.28 13.03 13.71
C GLY A 8 -12.46 14.15 12.70
N MET A 9 -11.39 14.50 12.00
CA MET A 9 -11.53 15.12 10.69
C MET A 9 -12.20 14.10 9.77
N ALA A 10 -13.53 14.02 9.85
CA ALA A 10 -14.32 13.47 8.76
C ALA A 10 -13.98 14.31 7.54
N SER A 11 -13.20 13.74 6.61
CA SER A 11 -12.82 14.35 5.36
C SER A 11 -14.08 14.57 4.52
N ALA A 12 -14.63 15.77 4.64
CA ALA A 12 -15.67 16.24 3.73
C ALA A 12 -15.11 16.25 2.30
N GLY A 13 -15.53 15.29 1.48
CA GLY A 13 -15.62 15.43 0.02
C GLY A 13 -14.33 15.32 -0.81
N MET A 14 -13.20 14.87 -0.28
CA MET A 14 -12.05 14.54 -1.14
C MET A 14 -12.29 13.17 -1.79
N ASP A 15 -12.38 13.17 -3.12
CA ASP A 15 -12.32 11.96 -3.94
C ASP A 15 -11.00 11.23 -3.66
N GLY A 16 -11.05 10.16 -2.86
CA GLY A 16 -9.88 9.35 -2.47
C GLY A 16 -9.15 8.73 -3.66
N ALA A 17 -9.81 8.64 -4.82
CA ALA A 17 -9.24 8.16 -6.08
C ALA A 17 -8.76 9.28 -7.00
N GLY A 18 -8.84 10.55 -6.57
CA GLY A 18 -8.56 11.72 -7.40
C GLY A 18 -7.12 11.77 -7.96
N TRP A 19 -6.19 11.06 -7.33
CA TRP A 19 -4.79 10.90 -7.76
C TRP A 19 -4.66 10.26 -9.15
N ALA A 20 -5.61 9.41 -9.53
CA ALA A 20 -5.57 8.66 -10.79
C ALA A 20 -5.86 9.53 -12.02
N ARG A 21 -6.48 10.70 -11.84
CA ARG A 21 -6.87 11.57 -12.94
C ARG A 21 -5.65 12.04 -13.74
N GLY A 22 -5.77 11.91 -15.06
CA GLY A 22 -4.72 12.28 -16.01
C GLY A 22 -3.53 11.31 -16.09
N LEU A 23 -3.54 10.20 -15.34
CA LEU A 23 -2.58 9.11 -15.52
C LEU A 23 -3.13 8.06 -16.48
N SER A 24 -2.26 7.49 -17.32
CA SER A 24 -2.60 6.30 -18.11
C SER A 24 -2.79 5.09 -17.20
N GLY A 25 -3.51 4.06 -17.66
CA GLY A 25 -3.78 2.85 -16.86
C GLY A 25 -2.53 2.24 -16.23
N ASN A 26 -1.48 2.00 -17.02
CA ASN A 26 -0.21 1.46 -16.51
C ASN A 26 0.43 2.36 -15.45
N LYS A 27 0.36 3.69 -15.63
CA LYS A 27 0.87 4.63 -14.65
C LYS A 27 0.03 4.68 -13.38
N GLN A 28 -1.28 4.42 -13.47
CA GLN A 28 -2.10 4.28 -12.27
C GLN A 28 -1.70 3.05 -11.46
N LEU A 29 -1.47 1.91 -12.13
CA LEU A 29 -1.01 0.68 -11.47
C LEU A 29 0.33 0.92 -10.78
N GLU A 30 1.32 1.46 -11.50
CA GLU A 30 2.63 1.79 -10.94
C GLU A 30 2.53 2.76 -9.76
N TRP A 31 1.73 3.82 -9.89
CA TRP A 31 1.56 4.83 -8.84
C TRP A 31 1.10 4.21 -7.53
N LEU A 32 0.09 3.34 -7.56
CA LEU A 32 -0.45 2.75 -6.35
C LEU A 32 0.53 1.74 -5.71
N VAL A 33 1.36 1.05 -6.51
CA VAL A 33 2.46 0.24 -5.96
C VAL A 33 3.52 1.13 -5.32
N ASP A 34 3.92 2.22 -5.98
CA ASP A 34 4.89 3.18 -5.45
C ASP A 34 4.39 3.83 -4.15
N CYS A 35 3.09 4.05 -4.03
CA CYS A 35 2.47 4.53 -2.78
C CYS A 35 2.71 3.55 -1.64
N TYR A 36 2.50 2.25 -1.88
CA TYR A 36 2.82 1.22 -0.89
C TYR A 36 4.30 1.24 -0.53
N ARG A 37 5.19 1.16 -1.53
CA ARG A 37 6.64 1.06 -1.30
C ARG A 37 7.18 2.27 -0.53
N MET A 38 6.75 3.48 -0.87
CA MET A 38 7.14 4.68 -0.14
C MET A 38 6.52 4.76 1.26
N ARG A 39 5.31 4.22 1.47
CA ARG A 39 4.71 4.18 2.80
C ARG A 39 5.48 3.23 3.74
N ILE A 40 6.01 2.14 3.21
CA ILE A 40 6.88 1.22 3.94
C ILE A 40 8.17 1.92 4.38
N ASP A 41 8.78 2.70 3.49
CA ASP A 41 9.95 3.54 3.78
C ASP A 41 9.64 4.61 4.85
N ASP A 42 8.55 5.36 4.68
CA ASP A 42 8.13 6.39 5.65
C ASP A 42 7.83 5.79 7.04
N ASP A 43 7.20 4.62 7.14
CA ASP A 43 6.94 3.97 8.45
C ASP A 43 8.26 3.53 9.13
N MET A 44 9.29 3.17 8.36
CA MET A 44 10.63 2.88 8.88
C MET A 44 11.31 4.17 9.35
N CYS A 45 11.35 5.20 8.52
CA CYS A 45 12.07 6.44 8.79
C CYS A 45 11.39 7.33 9.85
N TRP A 46 10.06 7.42 9.83
CA TRP A 46 9.27 8.38 10.63
C TRP A 46 8.25 7.71 11.55
N GLY A 47 7.82 6.49 11.27
CA GLY A 47 6.86 5.73 12.07
C GLY A 47 7.44 5.05 13.33
N GLY A 48 8.59 5.53 13.83
CA GLY A 48 9.25 4.96 15.00
C GLY A 48 10.04 3.68 14.73
N GLY A 49 10.52 3.46 13.51
CA GLY A 49 11.32 2.28 13.15
C GLY A 49 10.48 1.03 12.86
N TYR A 50 9.24 1.20 12.40
CA TYR A 50 8.34 0.07 12.18
C TYR A 50 8.71 -0.70 10.91
N MET A 51 9.54 -1.75 11.06
CA MET A 51 9.98 -2.61 9.97
C MET A 51 8.88 -3.60 9.56
N ARG A 52 8.27 -3.39 8.39
CA ARG A 52 7.26 -4.26 7.79
C ARG A 52 7.48 -4.42 6.28
N GLY A 53 6.77 -5.38 5.67
CA GLY A 53 6.80 -5.62 4.23
C GLY A 53 8.23 -5.78 3.70
N LEU A 54 8.64 -4.86 2.82
CA LEU A 54 9.94 -4.89 2.12
C LEU A 54 11.16 -4.91 3.04
N TYR A 55 11.04 -4.33 4.24
CA TYR A 55 12.15 -4.29 5.21
C TYR A 55 12.07 -5.40 6.27
N ALA A 56 11.05 -6.27 6.22
CA ALA A 56 10.81 -7.30 7.24
C ALA A 56 11.56 -8.63 6.98
N LYS A 57 12.65 -8.60 6.20
CA LYS A 57 13.47 -9.72 5.66
C LYS A 57 12.95 -10.20 4.30
N ASP A 58 13.80 -10.82 3.48
CA ASP A 58 13.49 -11.35 2.12
C ASP A 58 12.51 -12.55 2.17
N ASP A 59 11.42 -12.41 2.89
CA ASP A 59 10.37 -13.38 3.04
C ASP A 59 9.17 -12.92 2.19
N GLY A 60 9.04 -13.55 1.02
CA GLY A 60 7.92 -13.30 0.11
C GLY A 60 6.54 -13.46 0.76
N ALA A 61 6.40 -14.28 1.82
CA ALA A 61 5.15 -14.42 2.56
C ALA A 61 4.83 -13.17 3.38
N LEU A 62 5.83 -12.53 3.99
CA LEU A 62 5.63 -11.27 4.72
C LEU A 62 5.32 -10.11 3.76
N ILE A 63 6.05 -10.03 2.64
CA ILE A 63 5.82 -9.00 1.63
C ILE A 63 4.41 -9.12 1.04
N SER A 64 4.01 -10.33 0.62
CA SER A 64 2.68 -10.56 0.04
C SER A 64 1.55 -10.31 1.04
N THR A 65 1.72 -10.67 2.30
CA THR A 65 0.71 -10.43 3.35
C THR A 65 0.56 -8.95 3.66
N ASP A 66 1.66 -8.21 3.80
CA ASP A 66 1.62 -6.77 4.06
C ASP A 66 1.05 -5.99 2.86
N PHE A 67 1.41 -6.39 1.64
CA PHE A 67 0.82 -5.84 0.42
C PHE A 67 -0.68 -6.16 0.27
N LEU A 68 -1.13 -7.34 0.70
CA LEU A 68 -2.56 -7.69 0.76
C LEU A 68 -3.31 -6.77 1.72
N ILE A 69 -2.76 -6.49 2.90
CA ILE A 69 -3.35 -5.56 3.87
C ILE A 69 -3.50 -4.17 3.24
N PHE A 70 -2.45 -3.67 2.55
CA PHE A 70 -2.51 -2.42 1.80
C PHE A 70 -3.66 -2.38 0.79
N CYS A 71 -3.80 -3.43 -0.04
CA CYS A 71 -4.86 -3.51 -1.03
C CYS A 71 -6.26 -3.51 -0.41
N LYS A 72 -6.44 -4.27 0.67
CA LYS A 72 -7.71 -4.35 1.41
C LYS A 72 -8.07 -3.00 2.04
N LEU A 73 -7.10 -2.29 2.58
CA LEU A 73 -7.28 -0.93 3.10
C LEU A 73 -7.63 0.06 1.99
N ALA A 74 -6.95 -0.02 0.84
CA ALA A 74 -7.24 0.84 -0.32
C ALA A 74 -8.68 0.66 -0.82
N GLN A 75 -9.16 -0.60 -0.87
CA GLN A 75 -10.56 -0.91 -1.18
C GLN A 75 -11.53 -0.37 -0.12
N ALA A 76 -11.23 -0.59 1.17
CA ALA A 76 -12.09 -0.19 2.28
C ALA A 76 -12.22 1.35 2.39
N ASN A 77 -11.12 2.06 2.16
CA ASN A 77 -11.05 3.52 2.24
C ASN A 77 -11.34 4.22 0.90
N LYS A 78 -11.79 3.49 -0.12
CA LYS A 78 -12.14 4.01 -1.45
C LYS A 78 -11.00 4.83 -2.08
N ALA A 79 -9.77 4.38 -1.87
CA ALA A 79 -8.55 5.02 -2.36
C ALA A 79 -8.22 4.65 -3.81
N VAL A 80 -9.08 3.88 -4.49
CA VAL A 80 -8.91 3.46 -5.88
C VAL A 80 -10.13 3.86 -6.72
N PRO A 81 -9.95 4.11 -8.04
CA PRO A 81 -11.05 4.38 -8.95
C PRO A 81 -12.13 3.30 -8.96
N ALA A 82 -13.36 3.68 -9.31
CA ALA A 82 -14.42 2.71 -9.57
C ALA A 82 -14.05 1.80 -10.75
N GLY A 83 -14.31 0.50 -10.63
CA GLY A 83 -13.95 -0.50 -11.64
C GLY A 83 -12.46 -0.82 -11.72
N TRP A 84 -11.69 -0.55 -10.65
CA TRP A 84 -10.28 -0.88 -10.57
C TRP A 84 -9.99 -2.35 -10.90
N ASP A 85 -9.03 -2.58 -11.80
CA ASP A 85 -8.59 -3.91 -12.17
C ASP A 85 -7.54 -4.42 -11.18
N TRP A 86 -8.03 -5.07 -10.12
CA TRP A 86 -7.18 -5.67 -9.10
C TRP A 86 -6.24 -6.76 -9.65
N VAL A 87 -6.65 -7.51 -10.67
CA VAL A 87 -5.82 -8.58 -11.23
C VAL A 87 -4.64 -7.96 -11.98
N ALA A 88 -4.89 -6.96 -12.83
CA ALA A 88 -3.83 -6.22 -13.50
C ALA A 88 -2.90 -5.52 -12.50
N PHE A 89 -3.46 -4.94 -11.43
CA PHE A 89 -2.68 -4.30 -10.38
C PHE A 89 -1.72 -5.25 -9.65
N VAL A 90 -2.23 -6.39 -9.15
CA VAL A 90 -1.41 -7.38 -8.44
C VAL A 90 -0.31 -7.92 -9.36
N ARG A 91 -0.63 -8.13 -10.65
CA ARG A 91 0.38 -8.51 -11.66
C ARG A 91 1.39 -7.41 -11.95
N ALA A 92 1.02 -6.13 -11.91
CA ALA A 92 1.99 -5.05 -12.07
C ALA A 92 2.94 -4.98 -10.85
N ALA A 93 2.44 -5.31 -9.66
CA ALA A 93 3.20 -5.21 -8.41
C ALA A 93 4.38 -6.16 -8.33
N TRP A 94 4.31 -7.37 -8.92
CA TRP A 94 5.36 -8.38 -8.75
C TRP A 94 6.76 -7.88 -9.14
N ARG A 95 6.88 -7.03 -10.16
CA ARG A 95 8.16 -6.48 -10.64
C ARG A 95 8.71 -5.36 -9.77
N LEU A 96 7.86 -4.75 -8.97
CA LEU A 96 8.18 -3.53 -8.23
C LEU A 96 8.40 -3.81 -6.75
N LEU A 97 7.67 -4.78 -6.19
CA LEU A 97 7.74 -5.15 -4.78
C LEU A 97 9.13 -5.63 -4.32
N PRO A 98 9.96 -6.32 -5.12
CA PRO A 98 11.31 -6.69 -4.68
C PRO A 98 12.26 -5.51 -4.45
N HIS A 99 11.86 -4.28 -4.81
CA HIS A 99 12.72 -3.10 -4.77
C HIS A 99 12.15 -2.04 -3.83
N GLY A 100 13.01 -1.52 -2.95
CA GLY A 100 12.70 -0.32 -2.17
C GLY A 100 12.35 0.88 -3.05
N PHE A 101 11.69 1.88 -2.47
CA PHE A 101 11.31 3.08 -3.19
C PHE A 101 11.33 4.29 -2.26
N GLU A 102 12.43 5.03 -2.32
CA GLU A 102 12.68 6.18 -1.46
C GLU A 102 12.13 7.47 -2.07
N LYS A 103 12.15 8.55 -1.28
CA LYS A 103 11.78 9.88 -1.74
C LYS A 103 12.57 10.33 -2.97
N ALA A 104 13.83 9.92 -3.11
CA ALA A 104 14.66 10.28 -4.27
C ALA A 104 14.13 9.63 -5.56
N ASP A 105 13.83 8.32 -5.52
CA ASP A 105 13.23 7.58 -6.63
C ASP A 105 11.89 8.20 -7.04
N ALA A 106 11.11 8.61 -6.05
CA ALA A 106 9.81 9.21 -6.26
C ALA A 106 9.90 10.57 -6.97
N LYS A 107 10.92 11.38 -6.63
CA LYS A 107 11.19 12.65 -7.33
C LYS A 107 11.63 12.41 -8.77
N ASP A 108 12.52 11.45 -9.00
CA ASP A 108 13.03 11.12 -10.34
C ASP A 108 11.91 10.60 -11.25
N LYS A 109 11.13 9.64 -10.76
CA LYS A 109 10.07 8.99 -11.54
C LYS A 109 8.86 9.87 -11.80
N TRP A 110 8.46 10.71 -10.84
CA TRP A 110 7.19 11.46 -10.89
C TRP A 110 7.34 12.97 -10.99
N GLY A 111 8.57 13.50 -11.08
CA GLY A 111 8.83 14.90 -11.41
C GLY A 111 8.57 15.90 -10.29
N GLY A 112 8.53 15.47 -9.03
CA GLY A 112 8.42 16.35 -7.86
C GLY A 112 7.37 15.91 -6.83
N GLU A 113 7.72 14.92 -6.02
CA GLU A 113 6.97 14.56 -4.80
C GLU A 113 7.05 15.67 -3.76
N ASN A 114 5.97 16.43 -3.58
CA ASN A 114 5.79 17.32 -2.45
C ASN A 114 4.49 16.97 -1.74
N VAL A 115 4.52 16.82 -0.41
CA VAL A 115 3.32 16.52 0.41
C VAL A 115 2.23 17.59 0.22
N PHE A 116 2.65 18.83 -0.07
CA PHE A 116 1.75 19.94 -0.38
C PHE A 116 1.21 19.95 -1.81
N ALA A 117 1.67 19.05 -2.70
CA ALA A 117 1.13 18.93 -4.04
C ALA A 117 -0.38 18.62 -3.97
N ALA A 118 -0.81 17.75 -3.06
CA ALA A 118 -2.22 17.45 -2.84
C ALA A 118 -3.05 18.69 -2.46
N VAL A 119 -2.48 19.58 -1.62
CA VAL A 119 -3.14 20.83 -1.18
C VAL A 119 -3.23 21.85 -2.33
N MET A 120 -2.28 21.83 -3.25
CA MET A 120 -2.25 22.70 -4.44
C MET A 120 -2.90 22.07 -5.68
N GLY A 121 -3.67 20.97 -5.52
CA GLY A 121 -4.40 20.31 -6.61
C GLY A 121 -3.58 19.33 -7.47
N GLY A 122 -2.32 19.07 -7.08
CA GLY A 122 -1.47 18.00 -7.64
C GLY A 122 -1.67 16.64 -6.95
N ARG A 123 -0.83 15.68 -7.30
CA ARG A 123 -0.83 14.31 -6.74
C ARG A 123 0.37 14.08 -5.83
N SER A 124 0.18 13.33 -4.74
CA SER A 124 1.26 12.90 -3.84
C SER A 124 1.04 11.45 -3.42
N LEU A 125 2.08 10.63 -3.54
CA LEU A 125 2.15 9.25 -3.11
C LEU A 125 1.95 9.17 -1.58
N ARG A 126 2.48 10.13 -0.79
CA ARG A 126 2.25 10.18 0.67
C ARG A 126 0.80 10.42 0.98
N ALA A 127 0.20 11.46 0.38
CA ALA A 127 -1.21 11.77 0.58
C ALA A 127 -2.09 10.58 0.15
N THR A 128 -1.76 9.92 -0.96
CA THR A 128 -2.45 8.70 -1.40
C THR A 128 -2.30 7.58 -0.37
N GLY A 129 -1.09 7.36 0.15
CA GLY A 129 -0.83 6.37 1.20
C GLY A 129 -1.57 6.67 2.50
N GLU A 130 -1.66 7.92 2.93
CA GLU A 130 -2.45 8.30 4.11
C GLU A 130 -3.94 8.01 3.92
N VAL A 131 -4.49 8.27 2.73
CA VAL A 131 -5.88 7.89 2.38
C VAL A 131 -6.04 6.36 2.41
N VAL A 132 -5.09 5.61 1.86
CA VAL A 132 -5.13 4.14 1.89
C VAL A 132 -5.14 3.63 3.33
N TYR A 133 -4.22 4.08 4.19
CA TYR A 133 -4.10 3.58 5.56
C TYR A 133 -5.11 4.18 6.55
N GLY A 134 -5.78 5.28 6.15
CA GLY A 134 -6.65 6.04 7.05
C GLY A 134 -5.89 6.72 8.20
N SER A 135 -4.56 6.85 8.09
CA SER A 135 -3.69 7.41 9.13
C SER A 135 -2.42 8.01 8.54
N SER A 136 -1.90 9.06 9.20
CA SER A 136 -0.64 9.69 8.79
C SER A 136 0.55 8.73 8.87
N CYS A 137 1.56 8.94 8.02
CA CYS A 137 2.85 8.23 8.16
C CYS A 137 3.70 8.76 9.33
N MET A 138 3.34 9.90 9.92
CA MET A 138 3.95 10.41 11.15
C MET A 138 3.24 9.92 12.42
N ALA A 139 2.22 9.07 12.29
CA ALA A 139 1.55 8.49 13.45
C ALA A 139 2.50 7.52 14.18
N MET A 140 2.55 7.60 15.51
CA MET A 140 3.35 6.71 16.34
C MET A 140 2.68 5.34 16.45
N GLY A 141 2.91 4.48 15.45
CA GLY A 141 2.41 3.10 15.41
C GLY A 141 1.18 2.87 14.52
N PRO A 142 0.72 1.60 14.41
CA PRO A 142 -0.36 1.22 13.52
C PRO A 142 -1.73 1.73 14.00
N SER A 143 -2.59 2.09 13.07
CA SER A 143 -3.99 2.45 13.35
C SER A 143 -4.81 1.22 13.78
N ALA A 144 -5.92 1.44 14.49
CA ALA A 144 -6.86 0.36 14.84
C ALA A 144 -7.40 -0.37 13.59
N GLN A 145 -7.61 0.37 12.49
CA GLN A 145 -8.04 -0.21 11.21
C GLN A 145 -6.96 -1.12 10.62
N PHE A 146 -5.69 -0.69 10.66
CA PHE A 146 -4.57 -1.53 10.21
C PHE A 146 -4.46 -2.80 11.05
N ILE A 147 -4.54 -2.70 12.38
CA ILE A 147 -4.50 -3.86 13.29
C ILE A 147 -5.63 -4.85 12.98
N ALA A 148 -6.86 -4.34 12.82
CA ALA A 148 -8.01 -5.18 12.47
C ALA A 148 -7.83 -5.87 11.11
N MET A 149 -7.28 -5.15 10.12
CA MET A 149 -7.01 -5.72 8.80
C MET A 149 -5.89 -6.77 8.86
N GLN A 150 -4.84 -6.52 9.63
CA GLN A 150 -3.76 -7.48 9.85
C GLN A 150 -4.28 -8.78 10.45
N ALA A 151 -5.16 -8.71 11.46
CA ALA A 151 -5.81 -9.89 12.02
C ALA A 151 -6.68 -10.62 10.99
N ALA A 152 -7.42 -9.90 10.14
CA ALA A 152 -8.25 -10.51 9.10
C ALA A 152 -7.42 -11.23 8.02
N CYS A 153 -6.26 -10.67 7.66
CA CYS A 153 -5.34 -11.20 6.65
C CYS A 153 -4.33 -12.22 7.20
N HIS A 154 -4.26 -12.42 8.52
CA HIS A 154 -3.41 -13.44 9.13
C HIS A 154 -3.72 -14.82 8.53
N ASP A 155 -2.70 -15.62 8.18
CA ASP A 155 -2.87 -16.94 7.55
C ASP A 155 -3.87 -16.94 6.38
N TRP A 156 -3.80 -15.93 5.50
CA TRP A 156 -4.72 -15.82 4.38
C TRP A 156 -4.57 -16.96 3.37
N TRP A 157 -3.40 -17.61 3.27
CA TRP A 157 -3.07 -18.60 2.24
C TRP A 157 -4.12 -19.72 2.06
N PRO A 158 -4.47 -20.51 3.10
CA PRO A 158 -5.52 -21.52 3.01
C PRO A 158 -6.92 -20.94 2.79
N ARG A 159 -7.11 -19.63 3.00
CA ARG A 159 -8.39 -18.90 2.90
C ARG A 159 -8.40 -17.91 1.73
N ALA A 160 -7.49 -18.06 0.77
CA ALA A 160 -7.20 -17.03 -0.23
C ALA A 160 -8.45 -16.62 -1.04
N GLU A 161 -9.32 -17.57 -1.37
CA GLU A 161 -10.55 -17.28 -2.11
C GLU A 161 -11.52 -16.38 -1.34
N THR A 162 -11.53 -16.46 -0.01
CA THR A 162 -12.39 -15.62 0.83
C THR A 162 -11.71 -14.29 1.14
N VAL A 163 -10.44 -14.31 1.56
CA VAL A 163 -9.72 -13.11 2.02
C VAL A 163 -9.44 -12.15 0.86
N CYS A 164 -9.05 -12.69 -0.30
CA CYS A 164 -8.60 -11.91 -1.45
C CYS A 164 -9.72 -11.58 -2.45
N ARG A 165 -10.95 -12.05 -2.22
CA ARG A 165 -12.09 -11.93 -3.15
C ARG A 165 -12.30 -10.51 -3.69
N GLU A 166 -12.21 -9.52 -2.82
CA GLU A 166 -12.48 -8.11 -3.13
C GLU A 166 -11.30 -7.41 -3.82
N VAL A 167 -10.14 -8.06 -3.83
CA VAL A 167 -8.87 -7.50 -4.33
C VAL A 167 -8.20 -8.45 -5.31
N GLY A 168 -8.97 -9.03 -6.23
CA GLY A 168 -8.46 -9.82 -7.36
C GLY A 168 -8.56 -11.34 -7.23
N GLY A 169 -9.01 -11.87 -6.10
CA GLY A 169 -9.27 -13.31 -5.89
C GLY A 169 -8.02 -14.13 -5.52
N GLY A 170 -8.21 -15.35 -5.01
CA GLY A 170 -7.11 -16.10 -4.39
C GLY A 170 -5.98 -16.49 -5.35
N THR A 171 -6.30 -16.77 -6.61
CA THR A 171 -5.34 -17.22 -7.63
C THR A 171 -4.18 -16.25 -7.84
N VAL A 172 -4.46 -14.98 -8.15
CA VAL A 172 -3.41 -13.99 -8.47
C VAL A 172 -2.51 -13.68 -7.26
N TRP A 173 -3.06 -13.77 -6.05
CA TRP A 173 -2.29 -13.57 -4.82
C TRP A 173 -1.34 -14.73 -4.53
N LYS A 174 -1.76 -15.97 -4.79
CA LYS A 174 -0.87 -17.15 -4.69
C LYS A 174 0.26 -17.07 -5.70
N GLU A 175 -0.05 -16.67 -6.95
CA GLU A 175 0.96 -16.41 -7.98
C GLU A 175 1.98 -15.36 -7.53
N LEU A 176 1.51 -14.22 -6.99
CA LEU A 176 2.40 -13.16 -6.49
C LEU A 176 3.31 -13.67 -5.36
N ALA A 177 2.74 -14.32 -4.36
CA ALA A 177 3.50 -14.80 -3.20
C ALA A 177 4.55 -15.86 -3.58
N HIS A 178 4.23 -16.75 -4.53
CA HIS A 178 5.23 -17.68 -5.09
C HIS A 178 6.37 -16.91 -5.79
N ALA A 179 6.04 -15.97 -6.67
CA ALA A 179 7.04 -15.19 -7.40
C ALA A 179 7.97 -14.40 -6.45
N LEU A 180 7.42 -13.83 -5.37
CA LEU A 180 8.20 -13.12 -4.35
C LEU A 180 9.09 -14.06 -3.53
N HIS A 181 8.61 -15.28 -3.25
CA HIS A 181 9.40 -16.29 -2.57
C HIS A 181 10.61 -16.71 -3.42
N GLU A 182 10.39 -17.00 -4.71
CA GLU A 182 11.46 -17.37 -5.66
C GLU A 182 12.50 -16.24 -5.85
N ALA A 183 12.04 -14.99 -5.94
CA ALA A 183 12.95 -13.84 -6.04
C ALA A 183 13.82 -13.67 -4.78
N GLY A 184 13.25 -13.91 -3.59
CA GLY A 184 13.97 -13.86 -2.32
C GLY A 184 15.01 -14.97 -2.18
N THR A 185 14.74 -16.18 -2.69
CA THR A 185 15.71 -17.29 -2.66
C THR A 185 16.90 -17.02 -3.58
N LEU A 186 16.67 -16.53 -4.81
CA LEU A 186 17.75 -16.24 -5.76
C LEU A 186 18.70 -15.15 -5.27
N SER A 187 18.18 -14.15 -4.56
CA SER A 187 18.98 -13.04 -4.03
C SER A 187 19.93 -13.44 -2.90
N ARG A 188 19.75 -14.63 -2.30
CA ARG A 188 20.59 -15.14 -1.20
C ARG A 188 21.73 -16.06 -1.67
N GLU A 189 21.67 -16.53 -2.92
CA GLU A 189 22.64 -17.48 -3.48
C GLU A 189 23.71 -16.81 -4.37
N GLY A 190 23.57 -15.52 -4.69
CA GLY A 190 24.51 -14.72 -5.48
C GLY A 190 25.35 -13.76 -4.64
#